data_AF-J7VDV1-F1
#
_entry.id   AF-J7VDV1-F1
#
_cell.length_a   1.000
_cell.length_b   1.000
_cell.length_c   1.000
_cell.angle_alpha   90.00
_cell.angle_beta   90.00
_cell.angle_gamma   90.00
#
_symmetry.space_group_name_H-M   'P 1'
#
loop_
_entity.id
_entity.type
_entity.pdbx_description
1 polymer ?
#
loop_
_entity_poly.entity_id
_entity_poly.type
_entity_poly.pdbx_seq_one_letter_code
_entity_poly.pdbx_strand_id
1 'polypeptide(L)'
;MVCIGGSLGKCYFNDRIVSFNQQINSLTPFFSSYKFIFYYLLSSHFFEQLQDRATGTATPIVNKTSWESILIPLPPLPEQKRIVTKIEELLKFVDILQSSLK
;
A
#
# COMPACT_ATOMS: atom_id res chain seq x y z
N MET A 1 -5.19 3.16 4.43
CA MET A 1 -5.52 3.19 3.00
C MET A 1 -6.96 3.64 2.83
N VAL A 2 -7.23 4.46 1.81
CA VAL A 2 -8.59 4.86 1.43
C VAL A 2 -9.34 3.69 0.79
N CYS A 3 -10.53 3.36 1.31
CA CYS A 3 -11.36 2.21 0.92
C CYS A 3 -12.59 2.58 0.08
N ILE A 4 -12.74 3.85 -0.33
CA ILE A 4 -13.95 4.33 -1.00
C ILE A 4 -13.68 5.46 -2.01
N GLY A 5 -14.50 5.52 -3.05
CA GLY A 5 -14.59 6.61 -4.01
C GLY A 5 -13.41 6.68 -4.98
N GLY A 6 -13.28 7.82 -5.66
CA GLY A 6 -12.26 8.02 -6.72
C GLY A 6 -10.80 8.00 -6.25
N SER A 7 -10.55 7.84 -4.95
CA SER A 7 -9.21 7.71 -4.38
C SER A 7 -8.95 6.37 -3.69
N LEU A 8 -9.80 5.38 -3.96
CA LEU A 8 -9.62 3.99 -3.56
C LEU A 8 -8.16 3.54 -3.79
N GLY A 9 -7.57 2.90 -2.79
CA GLY A 9 -6.21 2.34 -2.89
C GLY A 9 -5.08 3.29 -2.49
N LYS A 10 -5.34 4.59 -2.25
CA LYS A 10 -4.30 5.49 -1.74
C LYS A 10 -3.81 5.05 -0.36
N CYS A 11 -2.50 4.81 -0.25
CA CYS A 11 -1.83 4.31 0.95
C CYS A 11 -0.82 5.34 1.48
N TYR A 12 -0.73 5.45 2.80
CA TYR A 12 0.20 6.34 3.49
C TYR A 12 0.75 5.66 4.74
N PHE A 13 1.97 6.03 5.11
CA PHE A 13 2.58 5.67 6.39
C PHE A 13 2.22 6.73 7.45
N ASN A 14 1.88 6.28 8.65
CA ASN A 14 1.70 7.15 9.80
C ASN A 14 2.95 7.11 10.69
N ASP A 15 3.50 8.28 10.99
CA ASP A 15 4.67 8.50 11.85
C ASP A 15 4.29 8.87 13.29
N ARG A 16 2.99 8.97 13.56
CA ARG A 16 2.41 9.41 14.83
C ARG A 16 1.14 8.62 15.15
N ILE A 17 0.65 8.78 16.38
CA ILE A 17 -0.66 8.28 16.78
C ILE A 17 -1.73 9.06 16.02
N VAL A 18 -2.64 8.33 15.38
CA VAL A 18 -3.70 8.90 14.54
C VAL A 18 -5.01 8.15 14.78
N SER A 19 -6.12 8.81 14.48
CA SER A 19 -7.45 8.21 14.42
C SER A 19 -7.95 8.26 12.98
N PHE A 20 -8.76 7.28 12.60
CA PHE A 20 -9.30 7.14 11.25
C PHE A 20 -10.82 7.23 11.28
N ASN A 21 -11.41 7.75 10.20
CA ASN A 21 -12.85 7.66 9.97
C ASN A 21 -13.21 6.29 9.35
N GLN A 22 -14.50 6.08 9.02
CA GLN A 22 -15.00 4.80 8.52
C GLN A 22 -14.48 4.43 7.12
N GLN A 23 -13.87 5.38 6.40
CA GLN A 23 -13.45 5.22 5.01
C GLN A 23 -11.98 4.79 4.88
N ILE A 24 -11.26 4.69 6.00
CA ILE A 24 -9.83 4.39 6.03
C ILE A 24 -9.60 3.13 6.85
N ASN A 25 -9.02 2.11 6.20
CA ASN A 25 -8.50 0.94 6.90
C ASN A 25 -7.01 1.13 7.23
N SER A 26 -6.61 0.70 8.42
CA SER A 26 -5.22 0.66 8.84
C SER A 26 -4.72 -0.78 8.95
N LEU A 27 -3.41 -0.96 8.81
CA LEU A 27 -2.74 -2.25 8.91
C LEU A 27 -1.45 -2.05 9.69
N THR A 28 -1.24 -2.89 10.71
CA THR A 28 -0.02 -2.92 11.52
C THR A 28 0.59 -4.32 11.43
N PRO A 29 1.75 -4.47 10.76
CA PRO A 29 2.37 -5.79 10.59
C PRO A 29 3.06 -6.22 11.89
N PHE A 30 2.85 -7.48 12.29
CA PHE A 30 3.48 -8.08 13.48
C PHE A 30 4.81 -8.79 13.17
N PHE A 31 4.87 -9.56 12.07
CA PHE A 31 6.00 -10.43 11.73
C PHE A 31 6.68 -10.05 10.41
N SER A 32 6.34 -8.89 9.83
CA SER A 32 6.80 -8.45 8.51
C SER A 32 7.42 -7.06 8.57
N SER A 33 8.34 -6.77 7.66
CA SER A 33 8.83 -5.41 7.44
C SER A 33 7.68 -4.50 7.03
N TYR A 34 7.43 -3.44 7.80
CA TYR A 34 6.37 -2.47 7.47
C TYR A 34 6.63 -1.76 6.14
N LYS A 35 7.91 -1.51 5.79
CA LYS A 35 8.29 -0.92 4.50
C LYS A 35 7.97 -1.85 3.34
N PHE A 36 8.23 -3.14 3.50
CA PHE A 36 7.90 -4.13 2.47
C PHE A 36 6.39 -4.16 2.22
N ILE A 37 5.59 -4.24 3.28
CA ILE A 37 4.14 -4.19 3.17
C ILE A 37 3.70 -2.89 2.50
N PHE A 38 4.24 -1.75 2.93
CA PHE A 38 3.91 -0.45 2.35
C PHE A 38 4.18 -0.40 0.84
N TYR A 39 5.36 -0.83 0.39
CA TYR A 39 5.66 -0.87 -1.06
C TYR A 39 4.79 -1.87 -1.81
N TYR A 40 4.43 -3.01 -1.21
CA TYR A 40 3.48 -3.93 -1.82
C TYR A 40 2.09 -3.31 -1.98
N LEU A 41 1.60 -2.58 -0.98
CA LEU A 41 0.32 -1.85 -1.06
C LEU A 41 0.31 -0.76 -2.15
N LEU A 42 1.48 -0.30 -2.60
CA LEU A 42 1.64 0.64 -3.72
C LEU A 42 1.81 -0.05 -5.08
N SER A 43 1.91 -1.38 -5.11
CA SER A 43 2.11 -2.14 -6.34
C SER A 43 0.82 -2.24 -7.17
N SER A 44 0.97 -2.37 -8.48
CA SER A 44 -0.15 -2.65 -9.39
C SER A 44 -0.88 -3.93 -9.00
N HIS A 45 -0.14 -4.97 -8.61
CA HIS A 45 -0.72 -6.25 -8.25
C HIS A 45 -1.67 -6.17 -7.03
N PHE A 46 -1.31 -5.37 -6.03
CA PHE A 46 -2.22 -5.12 -4.91
C PHE A 46 -3.44 -4.31 -5.36
N PHE A 47 -3.24 -3.29 -6.20
CA PHE A 47 -4.32 -2.46 -6.69
C PHE A 47 -5.34 -3.24 -7.53
N GLU A 48 -4.88 -4.16 -8.39
CA GLU A 48 -5.73 -5.09 -9.14
C GLU A 48 -6.60 -5.93 -8.20
N GLN A 49 -5.99 -6.56 -7.19
CA GLN A 49 -6.73 -7.32 -6.19
C GLN A 49 -7.77 -6.49 -5.42
N LEU A 50 -7.46 -5.22 -5.17
CA LEU A 50 -8.36 -4.28 -4.52
C LEU A 50 -9.54 -3.91 -5.43
N GLN A 51 -9.29 -3.66 -6.72
CA GLN A 51 -10.31 -3.34 -7.71
C GLN A 51 -11.26 -4.51 -7.94
N ASP A 52 -10.75 -5.74 -8.04
CA ASP A 52 -11.57 -6.95 -8.20
C ASP A 52 -12.54 -7.19 -7.05
N ARG A 53 -12.22 -6.65 -5.87
CA ARG A 53 -13.02 -6.76 -4.64
C ARG A 53 -13.86 -5.53 -4.37
N ALA A 54 -13.69 -4.46 -5.15
CA ALA A 54 -14.46 -3.25 -5.02
C ALA A 54 -15.89 -3.48 -5.53
N THR A 55 -16.86 -2.93 -4.82
CA THR A 55 -18.28 -2.99 -5.17
C THR A 55 -18.80 -1.59 -5.42
N GLY A 56 -19.96 -1.47 -6.07
CA GLY A 56 -20.56 -0.17 -6.41
C GLY A 56 -19.97 0.43 -7.70
N THR A 57 -20.84 0.71 -8.66
CA THR A 57 -20.45 1.19 -9.99
C THR A 57 -20.12 2.69 -10.00
N ALA A 58 -20.92 3.52 -9.31
CA ALA A 58 -20.72 4.96 -9.24
C ALA A 58 -19.70 5.37 -8.17
N THR A 59 -19.56 4.58 -7.10
CA THR A 59 -18.65 4.88 -5.98
C THR A 59 -18.01 3.57 -5.50
N PRO A 60 -16.84 3.21 -6.05
CA PRO A 60 -16.15 1.99 -5.67
C PRO A 60 -15.92 1.94 -4.16
N ILE A 61 -16.24 0.81 -3.53
CA ILE A 61 -16.05 0.60 -2.10
C ILE A 61 -15.53 -0.80 -1.81
N VAL A 62 -14.55 -0.88 -0.91
CA VAL A 62 -14.05 -2.14 -0.35
C VAL A 62 -14.42 -2.16 1.13
N ASN A 63 -15.33 -3.06 1.50
CA ASN A 63 -15.72 -3.24 2.90
C ASN A 63 -14.63 -3.99 3.69
N LYS A 64 -14.80 -4.07 5.01
CA LYS A 64 -13.83 -4.71 5.92
C LYS A 64 -13.60 -6.20 5.59
N THR A 65 -14.65 -6.97 5.30
CA THR A 65 -14.53 -8.39 4.98
C THR A 65 -13.73 -8.61 3.69
N SER A 66 -14.03 -7.85 2.64
CA SER A 66 -13.29 -7.89 1.38
C SER A 66 -11.85 -7.44 1.58
N TRP A 67 -11.61 -6.40 2.37
CA TRP A 67 -10.27 -5.92 2.73
C TRP A 67 -9.42 -7.00 3.40
N GLU A 68 -9.97 -7.70 4.39
CA GLU A 68 -9.29 -8.76 5.14
C GLU A 68 -9.01 -10.02 4.28
N SER A 69 -9.70 -10.18 3.15
CA SER A 69 -9.50 -11.29 2.20
C SER A 69 -8.37 -11.07 1.19
N ILE A 70 -7.74 -9.89 1.17
CA ILE A 70 -6.66 -9.58 0.23
C ILE A 70 -5.40 -10.32 0.66
N LEU A 71 -4.80 -11.06 -0.28
CA LEU A 71 -3.59 -11.82 -0.02
C LEU A 71 -2.35 -10.95 -0.22
N ILE A 72 -1.42 -11.07 0.72
CA ILE A 72 -0.11 -10.41 0.68
C ILE A 72 0.96 -11.51 0.59
N PRO A 73 1.85 -11.48 -0.42
CA PRO A 73 2.99 -12.38 -0.49
C PRO A 73 3.97 -12.01 0.63
N LEU A 74 4.27 -12.98 1.50
CA LEU A 74 5.16 -12.78 2.64
C LEU A 74 6.41 -13.65 2.50
N PRO A 75 7.43 -13.19 1.73
CA PRO A 75 8.69 -13.92 1.66
C PRO A 75 9.44 -13.82 3.02
N PRO A 76 10.50 -14.62 3.24
CA PRO A 76 11.31 -14.52 4.45
C PRO A 76 11.86 -13.10 4.70
N LEU A 77 12.05 -12.72 5.96
CA LEU A 77 12.51 -11.38 6.34
C LEU A 77 13.77 -10.88 5.60
N PRO A 78 14.81 -11.72 5.36
CA PRO A 78 15.97 -11.28 4.57
C PRO A 78 15.59 -10.84 3.16
N GLU A 79 14.65 -11.55 2.52
CA GLU A 79 14.18 -11.25 1.18
C GLU A 79 13.32 -9.99 1.15
N GLN A 80 12.45 -9.79 2.15
CA GLN A 80 11.71 -8.54 2.32
C GLN A 80 12.66 -7.33 2.40
N LYS A 81 13.75 -7.45 3.18
CA LYS A 81 14.77 -6.39 3.30
C LYS A 81 15.48 -6.16 1.97
N ARG A 82 15.89 -7.21 1.26
CA ARG A 82 16.54 -7.12 -0.05
C ARG A 82 15.67 -6.37 -1.06
N ILE A 83 14.38 -6.68 -1.12
CA ILE A 83 13.41 -6.00 -1.99
C ILE A 83 13.29 -4.52 -1.63
N VAL A 84 13.11 -4.20 -0.34
CA VAL A 84 13.00 -2.82 0.16
C VAL A 84 14.25 -2.01 -0.20
N THR A 85 15.44 -2.55 0.05
CA THR A 85 16.70 -1.89 -0.32
C THR A 85 16.74 -1.58 -1.80
N LYS A 86 16.33 -2.52 -2.66
CA LYS A 86 16.36 -2.29 -4.10
C LYS A 86 15.40 -1.20 -4.54
N ILE A 87 14.20 -1.16 -3.96
CA ILE A 87 13.21 -0.10 -4.25
C ILE A 87 13.75 1.27 -3.82
N GLU A 88 14.30 1.37 -2.60
CA GLU A 88 14.86 2.63 -2.09
C GLU A 88 16.07 3.11 -2.91
N GLU A 89 16.94 2.21 -3.38
CA GLU A 89 18.01 2.54 -4.32
C GLU A 89 17.44 3.18 -5.61
N LEU A 90 16.42 2.56 -6.20
CA LEU A 90 15.82 3.04 -7.44
C LEU A 90 15.11 4.39 -7.26
N LEU A 91 14.39 4.57 -6.15
CA LEU A 91 13.70 5.83 -5.86
C LEU A 91 14.68 7.00 -5.70
N LYS A 92 15.86 6.78 -5.11
CA LYS A 92 16.91 7.81 -5.05
C LYS A 92 17.32 8.30 -6.44
N PHE A 93 17.45 7.40 -7.42
CA PHE A 93 17.77 7.81 -8.79
C PHE A 93 16.63 8.61 -9.43
N VAL A 94 15.38 8.25 -9.14
CA VAL A 94 14.20 9.03 -9.59
C VAL A 94 14.24 10.44 -9.01
N ASP A 95 14.51 10.58 -7.71
CA ASP A 95 14.60 11.89 -7.05
C ASP A 95 15.71 12.76 -7.66
N ILE A 96 16.89 12.19 -7.92
CA ILE A 96 18.01 12.88 -8.57
C ILE A 96 17.60 13.39 -9.97
N LEU A 97 16.96 12.53 -10.77
CA LEU A 97 16.50 12.90 -12.11
C LEU A 97 15.43 14.00 -12.05
N GLN A 98 14.46 13.90 -11.15
CA GLN A 98 13.43 14.92 -10.97
C GLN A 98 14.02 16.27 -10.55
N SER A 99 15.03 16.26 -9.68
CA SER A 99 15.75 17.48 -9.30
C SER A 99 16.54 18.09 -10.45
N SER A 100 17.04 17.28 -11.39
CA SER A 100 17.79 17.77 -12.56
C SER A 100 16.91 18.37 -13.67
N LEU A 101 15.59 18.15 -13.61
CA LEU A 101 14.61 18.68 -14.56
C LEU A 101 14.01 20.04 -14.13
N LYS A 102 14.47 20.59 -12.99
CA LYS A 102 14.13 21.93 -12.50
C LYS A 102 15.25 22.90 -12.79
#